data_AF-A0A2C9DYT3-F1
#
_entry.id   AF-A0A2C9DYT3-F1
#
_cell.length_a   1.000
_cell.length_b   1.000
_cell.length_c   1.000
_cell.angle_alpha   90.00
_cell.angle_beta   90.00
_cell.angle_gamma   90.00
#
_symmetry.space_group_name_H-M   'P 1'
#
loop_
_entity.id
_entity.type
_entity.pdbx_description
1 polymer ?
#
loop_
_entity_poly.entity_id
_entity_poly.type
_entity_poly.pdbx_seq_one_letter_code
_entity_poly.pdbx_strand_id
1 'polypeptide(L)'
;MNFTSLLQDGIYEVGNGAIVTDQSPYLGITPDYQGAYGFPTHPWGIFFQVVGAILVFGAYLPAVIKVLISKRTENLAIGMWIISIAGLGLLAIFAWLGVSVNPGGFILVALSETLSCIASIIVFALKIANKAKAKAAGMTELEYCNLHYPIVKKLPKR
;
A
#
# COMPACT_ATOMS: atom_id res chain seq x y z
N MET A 1 53.10 -24.68 -6.04
CA MET A 1 52.07 -25.06 -7.02
C MET A 1 51.12 -23.88 -7.12
N ASN A 2 51.14 -23.15 -8.24
CA ASN A 2 50.39 -21.89 -8.42
C ASN A 2 49.24 -22.13 -9.42
N PHE A 3 48.02 -21.80 -9.01
CA PHE A 3 46.73 -22.15 -9.65
C PHE A 3 46.39 -21.19 -10.81
N THR A 4 47.29 -21.00 -11.77
CA THR A 4 47.11 -20.07 -12.91
C THR A 4 46.41 -20.68 -14.13
N SER A 5 45.34 -21.49 -14.02
CA SER A 5 44.83 -22.13 -15.26
C SER A 5 43.36 -22.50 -15.40
N LEU A 6 42.41 -21.93 -14.66
CA LEU A 6 41.00 -22.35 -14.83
C LEU A 6 39.94 -21.27 -15.01
N LEU A 7 40.28 -19.99 -15.15
CA LEU A 7 39.37 -19.02 -15.78
C LEU A 7 40.19 -18.18 -16.74
N GLN A 8 40.40 -18.79 -17.90
CA GLN A 8 40.95 -18.22 -19.09
C GLN A 8 39.97 -17.16 -19.59
N ASP A 9 40.23 -15.89 -19.25
CA ASP A 9 39.54 -14.73 -19.81
C ASP A 9 39.79 -14.70 -21.33
N GLY A 10 38.88 -15.31 -22.07
CA GLY A 10 38.86 -15.29 -23.53
C GLY A 10 38.53 -13.90 -24.01
N ILE A 11 39.55 -13.10 -24.33
CA ILE A 11 39.39 -11.87 -25.08
C ILE A 11 39.17 -12.26 -26.55
N TYR A 12 37.95 -12.07 -27.05
CA TYR A 12 37.64 -12.25 -28.47
C TYR A 12 37.47 -10.88 -29.13
N GLU A 13 38.21 -10.66 -30.21
CA GLU A 13 38.12 -9.45 -31.02
C GLU A 13 37.12 -9.71 -32.15
N VAL A 14 35.95 -9.08 -32.10
CA VAL A 14 34.99 -9.12 -33.22
C VAL A 14 35.38 -7.99 -34.18
N GLY A 15 35.55 -8.31 -35.47
CA GLY A 15 36.22 -7.54 -36.53
C GLY A 15 35.66 -6.15 -36.85
N ASN A 16 35.60 -5.27 -35.86
CA ASN A 16 35.39 -3.84 -35.97
C ASN A 16 36.03 -3.07 -34.78
N GLY A 17 37.02 -3.68 -34.10
CA GLY A 17 37.83 -3.04 -33.05
C GLY A 17 37.14 -2.88 -31.69
N ALA A 18 36.06 -3.61 -31.40
CA ALA A 18 35.41 -3.59 -30.10
C ALA A 18 35.96 -4.71 -29.21
N ILE A 19 36.60 -4.33 -28.10
CA ILE A 19 37.01 -5.25 -27.02
C ILE A 19 35.79 -5.44 -26.11
N VAL A 20 35.30 -6.68 -26.00
CA VAL A 20 34.26 -7.04 -25.03
C VAL A 20 34.91 -7.82 -23.90
N THR A 21 34.98 -7.20 -22.72
CA THR A 21 35.36 -7.87 -21.47
C THR A 21 34.11 -8.34 -20.75
N ASP A 22 34.14 -9.57 -20.21
CA ASP A 22 33.03 -10.22 -19.49
C ASP A 22 32.80 -9.64 -18.07
N GLN A 23 33.07 -8.35 -17.89
CA GLN A 23 32.73 -7.60 -16.69
C GLN A 23 31.43 -6.86 -16.94
N SER A 24 30.37 -7.34 -16.29
CA SER A 24 29.15 -6.65 -15.84
C SER A 24 28.75 -5.37 -16.62
N PRO A 25 27.57 -5.31 -17.24
CA PRO A 25 27.14 -4.13 -17.99
C PRO A 25 26.76 -2.99 -17.04
N TYR A 26 27.77 -2.32 -16.49
CA TYR A 26 27.68 -0.94 -16.01
C TYR A 26 28.57 -0.10 -16.92
N LEU A 27 28.04 0.22 -18.11
CA LEU A 27 28.70 1.14 -19.04
C LEU A 27 27.71 2.24 -19.46
N GLY A 28 28.05 3.47 -19.07
CA GLY A 28 27.94 4.61 -19.95
C GLY A 28 26.57 5.25 -20.11
N ILE A 29 26.17 5.97 -19.07
CA ILE A 29 25.26 7.13 -19.04
C ILE A 29 24.95 7.75 -20.42
N THR A 30 23.69 7.64 -20.86
CA THR A 30 22.90 8.83 -21.22
C THR A 30 22.02 9.17 -20.01
N PRO A 31 22.08 10.38 -19.41
CA PRO A 31 21.50 10.60 -18.08
C PRO A 31 20.00 10.95 -18.09
N ASP A 32 19.33 10.93 -19.24
CA ASP A 32 18.13 11.75 -19.35
C ASP A 32 16.81 10.96 -19.33
N TYR A 33 16.79 9.66 -19.64
CA TYR A 33 15.54 8.88 -19.67
C TYR A 33 15.75 7.38 -19.43
N GLN A 34 15.94 6.95 -18.19
CA GLN A 34 15.54 5.60 -17.73
C GLN A 34 14.30 5.76 -16.85
N GLY A 35 13.12 6.14 -17.34
CA GLY A 35 12.49 5.69 -18.59
C GLY A 35 11.54 4.50 -18.36
N ALA A 36 11.58 3.86 -17.18
CA ALA A 36 10.55 2.91 -16.77
C ALA A 36 9.48 3.64 -15.94
N TYR A 37 8.32 3.88 -16.54
CA TYR A 37 7.12 4.31 -15.83
C TYR A 37 6.89 3.37 -14.62
N GLY A 38 6.85 3.94 -13.41
CA GLY A 38 6.46 3.22 -12.19
C GLY A 38 7.54 3.07 -11.10
N PHE A 39 8.79 3.45 -11.36
CA PHE A 39 9.86 3.36 -10.36
C PHE A 39 10.45 4.75 -10.04
N PRO A 40 10.31 5.26 -8.80
CA PRO A 40 11.04 6.44 -8.37
C PRO A 40 12.47 6.04 -8.00
N THR A 41 13.33 5.85 -8.99
CA THR A 41 14.77 5.79 -8.74
C THR A 41 15.34 7.19 -8.42
N HIS A 42 14.60 8.26 -8.75
CA HIS A 42 14.94 9.63 -8.42
C HIS A 42 14.55 9.98 -6.96
N PRO A 43 15.43 10.63 -6.16
CA PRO A 43 15.15 11.00 -4.76
C PRO A 43 13.82 11.74 -4.55
N TRP A 44 13.45 12.64 -5.47
CA TRP A 44 12.16 13.32 -5.46
C TRP A 44 10.96 12.38 -5.59
N GLY A 45 11.07 11.32 -6.40
CA GLY A 45 10.00 10.34 -6.53
C GLY A 45 9.78 9.56 -5.22
N ILE A 46 10.87 9.21 -4.52
CA ILE A 46 10.79 8.56 -3.20
C ILE A 46 10.13 9.52 -2.20
N PHE A 47 10.53 10.78 -2.21
CA PHE A 47 9.94 11.81 -1.35
C PHE A 47 8.43 11.96 -1.58
N PHE A 48 7.99 12.12 -2.82
CA PHE A 48 6.56 12.25 -3.13
C PHE A 48 5.76 10.99 -2.80
N GLN A 49 6.34 9.80 -2.97
CA GLN A 49 5.69 8.55 -2.55
C GLN A 49 5.48 8.47 -1.04
N VAL A 50 6.53 8.78 -0.26
CA VAL A 50 6.45 8.73 1.21
C VAL A 50 5.47 9.78 1.73
N VAL A 51 5.56 11.02 1.23
CA VAL A 51 4.64 12.10 1.61
C VAL A 51 3.21 11.75 1.22
N GLY A 52 3.00 11.23 0.00
CA GLY A 52 1.70 10.77 -0.47
C GLY A 52 1.11 9.70 0.44
N ALA A 53 1.88 8.68 0.79
CA ALA A 53 1.43 7.61 1.69
C ALA A 53 1.05 8.15 3.08
N ILE A 54 1.85 9.06 3.66
CA ILE A 54 1.54 9.67 4.96
C ILE A 54 0.25 10.49 4.90
N LEU A 55 0.06 11.27 3.83
CA LEU A 55 -1.13 12.11 3.68
C LEU A 55 -2.40 11.27 3.47
N VAL A 56 -2.34 10.22 2.65
CA VAL A 56 -3.46 9.31 2.42
C VAL A 56 -3.80 8.56 3.71
N PHE A 57 -2.80 8.00 4.40
CA PHE A 57 -3.00 7.32 5.67
C PHE A 57 -3.57 8.26 6.74
N GLY A 58 -2.99 9.47 6.86
CA GLY A 58 -3.41 10.48 7.82
C GLY A 58 -4.83 10.99 7.59
N ALA A 59 -5.26 11.11 6.33
CA ALA A 59 -6.64 11.47 5.99
C ALA A 59 -7.63 10.34 6.28
N TYR A 60 -7.20 9.09 6.11
CA TYR A 60 -8.04 7.90 6.30
C TYR A 60 -8.23 7.53 7.77
N LEU A 61 -7.17 7.66 8.57
CA LEU A 61 -7.11 7.21 9.96
C LEU A 61 -8.25 7.75 10.86
N PRO A 62 -8.63 9.05 10.83
CA PRO A 62 -9.74 9.56 11.65
C PRO A 62 -11.09 8.92 11.32
N ALA A 63 -11.34 8.64 10.04
CA ALA A 63 -12.59 8.03 9.60
C ALA A 63 -12.73 6.61 10.16
N VAL A 64 -11.66 5.81 10.06
CA VAL A 64 -11.61 4.47 10.65
C VAL A 64 -11.77 4.53 12.16
N ILE A 65 -10.98 5.35 12.86
CA ILE A 65 -11.01 5.45 14.32
C ILE A 65 -12.42 5.81 14.80
N LYS A 66 -13.08 6.77 14.13
CA LYS A 66 -14.46 7.16 14.47
C LYS A 66 -15.43 5.98 14.37
N VAL A 67 -15.31 5.17 13.34
CA VAL A 67 -16.16 3.97 13.17
C VAL A 67 -15.83 2.91 14.21
N LEU A 68 -14.55 2.65 14.49
CA LEU A 68 -14.14 1.64 15.46
C LEU A 68 -14.56 2.00 16.90
N ILE A 69 -14.47 3.28 17.27
CA ILE A 69 -14.92 3.77 18.59
C ILE A 69 -16.44 3.74 18.68
N SER A 70 -17.13 4.31 17.70
CA SER A 70 -18.59 4.41 17.76
C SER A 70 -19.29 3.07 17.51
N LYS A 71 -18.62 2.14 16.79
CA LYS A 71 -19.18 0.89 16.25
C LYS A 71 -20.43 1.11 15.37
N ARG A 72 -20.70 2.37 15.00
CA ARG A 72 -21.84 2.81 14.22
C ARG A 72 -21.50 2.73 12.73
N THR A 73 -22.28 1.94 12.00
CA THR A 73 -22.01 1.57 10.61
C THR A 73 -23.14 1.97 9.68
N GLU A 74 -24.21 2.59 10.18
CA GLU A 74 -25.45 2.85 9.44
C GLU A 74 -25.23 3.66 8.15
N ASN A 75 -24.33 4.64 8.17
CA ASN A 75 -24.05 5.52 7.04
C ASN A 75 -22.98 4.96 6.08
N LEU A 76 -22.44 3.78 6.36
CA LEU A 76 -21.40 3.18 5.51
C LEU A 76 -22.02 2.47 4.32
N ALA A 77 -21.72 2.97 3.12
CA ALA A 77 -22.11 2.34 1.86
C ALA A 77 -21.23 1.12 1.58
N ILE A 78 -21.84 -0.08 1.58
CA ILE A 78 -21.15 -1.36 1.38
C ILE A 78 -20.34 -1.37 0.07
N GLY A 79 -20.92 -0.85 -1.03
CA GLY A 79 -20.26 -0.82 -2.34
C GLY A 79 -18.96 0.00 -2.34
N MET A 80 -18.96 1.17 -1.69
CA MET A 80 -17.75 2.00 -1.56
C MET A 80 -16.66 1.27 -0.77
N TRP A 81 -17.02 0.58 0.30
CA TRP A 81 -16.05 -0.16 1.12
C TRP A 81 -15.44 -1.35 0.37
N ILE A 82 -16.22 -2.07 -0.44
CA ILE A 82 -15.71 -3.16 -1.28
C ILE A 82 -14.68 -2.62 -2.28
N ILE A 83 -15.01 -1.55 -2.99
CA ILE A 83 -14.10 -0.91 -3.96
C ILE A 83 -12.84 -0.40 -3.25
N SER A 84 -12.99 0.19 -2.06
CA SER A 84 -11.86 0.69 -1.26
C SER A 84 -10.92 -0.44 -0.83
N ILE A 85 -11.47 -1.56 -0.33
CA ILE A 85 -10.67 -2.74 0.06
C ILE A 85 -9.95 -3.32 -1.15
N ALA A 86 -10.64 -3.45 -2.30
CA ALA A 86 -10.01 -3.95 -3.52
C ALA A 86 -8.87 -3.02 -4.00
N GLY A 87 -9.10 -1.71 -4.00
CA GLY A 87 -8.10 -0.70 -4.36
C GLY A 87 -6.88 -0.74 -3.43
N LEU A 88 -7.10 -0.70 -2.11
CA LEU A 88 -6.03 -0.78 -1.11
C LEU A 88 -5.28 -2.12 -1.19
N GLY A 89 -5.99 -3.23 -1.45
CA GLY A 89 -5.38 -4.54 -1.65
C GLY A 89 -4.46 -4.58 -2.86
N LEU A 90 -4.90 -4.05 -4.00
CA LEU A 90 -4.08 -3.95 -5.22
C LEU A 90 -2.88 -3.02 -5.01
N LEU A 91 -3.07 -1.88 -4.34
CA LEU A 91 -1.99 -0.95 -4.00
C LEU A 91 -0.97 -1.57 -3.05
N ALA A 92 -1.42 -2.33 -2.06
CA ALA A 92 -0.54 -3.07 -1.16
C ALA A 92 0.31 -4.10 -1.92
N ILE A 93 -0.31 -4.92 -2.79
CA ILE A 93 0.42 -5.89 -3.62
C ILE A 93 1.45 -5.17 -4.49
N PHE A 94 1.06 -4.10 -5.18
CA PHE A 94 1.96 -3.30 -6.00
C PHE A 94 3.14 -2.74 -5.20
N ALA A 95 2.87 -2.21 -4.00
CA ALA A 95 3.92 -1.66 -3.14
C ALA A 95 4.88 -2.75 -2.64
N TRP A 96 4.38 -3.93 -2.27
CA TRP A 96 5.22 -5.07 -1.87
C TRP A 96 6.07 -5.61 -3.03
N LEU A 97 5.55 -5.63 -4.26
CA LEU A 97 6.35 -5.90 -5.45
C LEU A 97 7.46 -4.85 -5.61
N GLY A 98 7.14 -3.57 -5.41
CA GLY A 98 8.13 -2.49 -5.37
C GLY A 98 9.23 -2.70 -4.31
N VAL A 99 8.87 -3.15 -3.10
CA VAL A 99 9.86 -3.47 -2.04
C VAL A 99 10.84 -4.55 -2.48
N SER A 100 10.36 -5.59 -3.18
CA SER A 100 11.21 -6.70 -3.63
C SER A 100 12.29 -6.28 -4.65
N VAL A 101 12.08 -5.15 -5.33
CA VAL A 101 12.99 -4.59 -6.34
C VAL A 101 13.83 -3.44 -5.79
N ASN A 102 13.23 -2.55 -4.98
CA ASN A 102 13.93 -1.45 -4.32
C ASN A 102 13.28 -1.12 -2.96
N PRO A 103 13.87 -1.56 -1.83
CA PRO A 103 13.21 -1.51 -0.52
C PRO A 103 13.05 -0.11 0.07
N GLY A 104 13.86 0.88 -0.34
CA GLY A 104 14.00 2.15 0.37
C GLY A 104 12.71 2.95 0.57
N GLY A 105 12.06 3.37 -0.52
CA GLY A 105 10.82 4.17 -0.48
C GLY A 105 9.54 3.35 -0.37
N PHE A 106 9.55 2.14 -0.95
CA PHE A 106 8.36 1.32 -1.08
C PHE A 106 7.93 0.66 0.23
N ILE A 107 8.84 0.44 1.20
CA ILE A 107 8.48 -0.26 2.43
C ILE A 107 7.46 0.53 3.27
N LEU A 108 7.60 1.86 3.33
CA LEU A 108 6.65 2.71 4.05
C LEU A 108 5.29 2.75 3.37
N VAL A 109 5.28 2.81 2.04
CA VAL A 109 4.05 2.74 1.25
C VAL A 109 3.37 1.39 1.45
N ALA A 110 4.12 0.28 1.33
CA ALA A 110 3.60 -1.07 1.50
C ALA A 110 2.98 -1.29 2.89
N LEU A 111 3.66 -0.83 3.94
CA LEU A 111 3.13 -0.89 5.31
C LEU A 111 1.86 -0.04 5.46
N SER A 112 1.86 1.20 4.94
CA SER A 112 0.71 2.10 4.99
C SER A 112 -0.53 1.50 4.30
N GLU A 113 -0.37 1.00 3.08
CA GLU A 113 -1.47 0.39 2.31
C GLU A 113 -1.96 -0.91 2.96
N THR A 114 -1.04 -1.74 3.48
CA THR A 114 -1.40 -2.98 4.19
C THR A 114 -2.20 -2.69 5.45
N LEU A 115 -1.75 -1.74 6.28
CA LEU A 115 -2.47 -1.34 7.50
C LEU A 115 -3.84 -0.72 7.18
N SER A 116 -3.90 0.12 6.14
CA SER A 116 -5.16 0.71 5.67
C SER A 116 -6.13 -0.35 5.17
N CYS A 117 -5.64 -1.35 4.44
CA CYS A 117 -6.44 -2.47 3.95
C CYS A 117 -7.01 -3.30 5.11
N ILE A 118 -6.17 -3.67 6.10
CA ILE A 118 -6.61 -4.41 7.29
C ILE A 118 -7.66 -3.62 8.08
N ALA A 119 -7.40 -2.35 8.34
CA ALA A 119 -8.35 -1.47 9.02
C ALA A 119 -9.70 -1.40 8.29
N SER A 120 -9.65 -1.37 6.95
CA SER A 120 -10.85 -1.36 6.11
C SER A 120 -11.64 -2.65 6.21
N ILE A 121 -10.96 -3.79 6.20
CA ILE A 121 -11.58 -5.11 6.38
C ILE A 121 -12.26 -5.20 7.74
N ILE A 122 -11.65 -4.68 8.81
CA ILE A 122 -12.25 -4.68 10.15
C ILE A 122 -13.54 -3.85 10.18
N VAL A 123 -13.52 -2.63 9.61
CA VAL A 123 -14.71 -1.77 9.53
C VAL A 123 -15.81 -2.44 8.70
N PHE A 124 -15.44 -3.08 7.60
CA PHE A 124 -16.37 -3.81 6.75
C PHE A 124 -16.97 -5.03 7.45
N ALA A 125 -16.17 -5.78 8.21
CA ALA A 125 -16.65 -6.90 9.03
C ALA A 125 -17.64 -6.42 10.10
N LEU A 126 -17.39 -5.27 10.74
CA LEU A 126 -18.35 -4.66 11.68
C LEU A 126 -19.67 -4.30 10.98
N LYS A 127 -19.62 -3.73 9.77
CA LYS A 127 -20.81 -3.42 8.97
C LYS A 127 -21.63 -4.67 8.67
N ILE A 128 -20.98 -5.76 8.23
CA ILE A 128 -21.66 -7.04 7.96
C ILE A 128 -22.28 -7.60 9.25
N ALA A 129 -21.53 -7.60 10.35
CA ALA A 129 -22.01 -8.11 11.64
C ALA A 129 -23.23 -7.33 12.15
N ASN A 130 -23.19 -6.00 12.11
CA ASN A 130 -24.31 -5.14 12.52
C ASN A 130 -25.53 -5.38 11.62
N LYS A 131 -25.35 -5.45 10.29
CA LYS A 131 -26.45 -5.73 9.35
C LYS A 131 -27.06 -7.12 9.56
N ALA A 132 -26.25 -8.14 9.84
CA ALA A 132 -26.72 -9.48 10.13
C ALA A 132 -27.53 -9.54 11.43
N LYS A 133 -27.05 -8.86 12.49
CA LYS A 133 -27.75 -8.78 13.78
C LYS A 133 -29.05 -7.98 13.67
N ALA A 134 -29.06 -6.86 12.95
CA ALA A 134 -30.27 -6.09 12.68
C ALA A 134 -31.32 -6.93 11.96
N LYS A 135 -30.91 -7.68 10.91
CA LYS A 135 -31.78 -8.60 10.18
C LYS A 135 -32.33 -9.72 11.08
N ALA A 136 -31.50 -10.30 11.94
CA ALA A 136 -31.93 -11.34 12.88
C ALA A 136 -32.94 -10.82 13.92
N ALA A 137 -32.81 -9.55 14.31
CA ALA A 137 -33.73 -8.88 15.24
C ALA A 137 -34.95 -8.25 14.54
N GLY A 138 -35.11 -8.41 13.23
CA GLY A 138 -36.26 -7.89 12.47
C GLY A 138 -36.32 -6.36 12.37
N MET A 139 -35.20 -5.67 12.58
CA MET A 139 -35.12 -4.20 12.60
C MET A 139 -34.17 -3.68 11.52
N THR A 140 -34.28 -2.38 11.22
CA THR A 140 -33.33 -1.72 10.32
C THR A 140 -31.95 -1.56 10.99
N GLU A 141 -30.88 -1.46 10.19
CA GLU A 141 -29.52 -1.28 10.74
C GLU A 141 -29.40 0.00 11.59
N LEU A 142 -30.09 1.07 11.19
CA LEU A 142 -30.13 2.33 11.91
C LEU A 142 -30.74 2.16 13.31
N GLU A 143 -31.87 1.45 13.41
CA GLU A 143 -32.53 1.16 14.68
C GLU A 143 -31.66 0.29 15.57
N TYR A 144 -31.04 -0.74 15.00
CA TYR A 144 -30.10 -1.61 15.72
C TYR A 144 -28.94 -0.80 16.32
N CYS A 145 -28.31 0.05 15.51
CA CYS A 145 -27.19 0.89 15.94
C CYS A 145 -27.62 1.95 16.97
N ASN A 146 -28.82 2.53 16.86
CA ASN A 146 -29.31 3.50 17.85
C ASN A 146 -29.59 2.87 19.22
N LEU A 147 -30.08 1.62 19.24
CA LEU A 147 -30.37 0.89 20.48
C LEU A 147 -29.08 0.45 21.20
N HIS A 148 -28.10 -0.07 20.45
CA HIS A 148 -26.90 -0.67 21.03
C HIS A 148 -25.72 0.29 21.14
N TYR A 149 -25.69 1.35 20.33
CA TYR A 149 -24.63 2.36 20.28
C TYR A 149 -25.23 3.77 20.35
N PRO A 150 -25.87 4.15 21.48
CA PRO A 150 -26.55 5.44 21.60
C PRO A 150 -25.56 6.60 21.52
N ILE A 151 -25.96 7.68 20.85
CA ILE A 151 -25.18 8.92 20.79
C ILE A 151 -25.29 9.60 22.15
N VAL A 152 -24.35 9.31 23.04
CA VAL A 152 -24.26 10.00 24.33
C VAL A 152 -23.80 11.43 24.06
N LYS A 153 -24.75 12.35 23.85
CA LYS A 153 -24.45 13.78 23.95
C LYS A 153 -24.09 14.05 25.40
N LYS A 154 -22.82 14.35 25.68
CA LYS A 154 -22.44 14.99 26.94
C LYS A 154 -23.27 16.27 27.05
N LEU A 155 -24.24 16.30 27.96
CA LEU A 155 -24.91 17.53 28.33
C LEU A 155 -23.83 18.51 28.83
N PRO A 156 -23.90 19.81 28.48
CA PRO A 156 -22.98 20.79 29.05
C PRO A 156 -23.12 20.71 30.58
N LYS A 157 -21.98 20.53 31.27
CA LYS A 157 -21.93 20.66 32.72
C LYS A 157 -22.48 22.05 33.05
N ARG A 158 -23.61 22.09 33.74
CA ARG A 158 -24.09 23.31 34.39
C ARG A 158 -23.10 23.73 35.46
#